data_AF-A0A6P6I0E8-F1
#
_entry.id   AF-A0A6P6I0E8-F1
#
_cell.length_a   1.000
_cell.length_b   1.000
_cell.length_c   1.000
_cell.angle_alpha   90.00
_cell.angle_beta   90.00
_cell.angle_gamma   90.00
#
_symmetry.space_group_name_H-M   'P 1'
#
loop_
_entity.id
_entity.type
_entity.pdbx_description
1 polymer ?
#
loop_
_entity_poly.entity_id
_entity_poly.type
_entity_poly.pdbx_seq_one_letter_code
_entity_poly.pdbx_strand_id
1 'polypeptide(L)'
;MRSGWVSWMVVLQVSVIRLDSSMTQGRDSPEDFVIQAKADCYFTNGTEKVQFVVRFIFNLEEYARFDSDVGMFVALTELGKPDAELWNNRPDILERSKASVDALCRHNYKLGAPFTVGRKVQPEVAVYPERTPSLQHHNLLLCSVTGFYPGDIKITWFRNGQQERVGVMSTGLIRNGDWTFQTMVMLEMTPELGDVYTCLVNHPSLLSPISVEWRVQSAYSWRKMLSGIAAFLLGLIFLLVGTVICLRAQKGYVETQLSGDEVSRAVPSP
;
A
#
# COMPACT_ATOMS: atom_id res chain seq x y z
N MET A 1 -3.06 -75.43 53.24
CA MET A 1 -2.95 -73.95 53.22
C MET A 1 -3.21 -73.50 51.79
N ARG A 2 -4.47 -73.14 51.48
CA ARG A 2 -4.91 -71.80 51.00
C ARG A 2 -4.09 -71.30 49.78
N SER A 3 -4.64 -71.37 48.56
CA SER A 3 -5.62 -70.44 47.96
C SER A 3 -4.89 -69.36 47.14
N GLY A 4 -5.19 -69.02 45.87
CA GLY A 4 -6.22 -69.39 44.89
C GLY A 4 -5.64 -69.22 43.46
N TRP A 5 -6.19 -69.83 42.39
CA TRP A 5 -7.34 -69.34 41.58
C TRP A 5 -7.15 -67.85 41.20
N VAL A 6 -7.12 -67.38 39.94
CA VAL A 6 -7.84 -67.76 38.71
C VAL A 6 -7.06 -67.24 37.49
N SER A 7 -7.28 -67.89 36.33
CA SER A 7 -7.23 -67.34 34.97
C SER A 7 -7.63 -65.86 34.90
N TRP A 8 -7.05 -65.08 33.97
CA TRP A 8 -7.74 -64.08 33.14
C TRP A 8 -6.72 -63.39 32.21
N MET A 9 -7.07 -63.42 30.92
CA MET A 9 -6.97 -62.36 29.92
C MET A 9 -5.98 -61.19 30.10
N VAL A 10 -5.32 -60.93 28.97
CA VAL A 10 -4.92 -59.63 28.37
C VAL A 10 -3.42 -59.59 28.10
N VAL A 11 -3.04 -60.15 26.95
CA VAL A 11 -1.85 -59.74 26.20
C VAL A 11 -2.13 -58.32 25.71
N LEU A 12 -1.65 -57.32 26.46
CA LEU A 12 -1.58 -55.95 25.95
C LEU A 12 -0.35 -55.87 25.04
N GLN A 13 -0.58 -56.05 23.74
CA GLN A 13 0.32 -55.51 22.72
C GLN A 13 0.47 -54.02 22.97
N VAL A 14 1.66 -53.57 23.36
CA VAL A 14 2.08 -52.20 23.07
C VAL A 14 2.73 -52.24 21.70
N SER A 15 1.88 -52.34 20.67
CA SER A 15 2.25 -51.95 19.33
C SER A 15 2.39 -50.43 19.38
N VAL A 16 3.60 -49.94 19.65
CA VAL A 16 3.92 -48.54 19.36
C VAL A 16 3.85 -48.42 17.85
N ILE A 17 2.66 -48.11 17.34
CA ILE A 17 2.49 -47.50 16.04
C ILE A 17 3.26 -46.19 16.18
N ARG A 18 4.51 -46.20 15.73
CA ARG A 18 5.20 -45.00 15.33
C ARG A 18 4.33 -44.47 14.18
N LEU A 19 3.40 -43.58 14.50
CA LEU A 19 2.78 -42.71 13.52
C LEU A 19 3.93 -41.90 12.94
N ASP A 20 4.53 -42.45 11.90
CA ASP A 20 5.47 -41.76 11.04
C ASP A 20 4.65 -40.70 10.32
N SER A 21 4.57 -39.52 10.94
CA SER A 21 3.86 -38.36 10.41
C SER A 21 4.65 -37.64 9.31
N SER A 22 5.60 -38.31 8.65
CA SER A 22 6.45 -37.69 7.62
C SER A 22 6.04 -37.97 6.16
N MET A 23 5.01 -38.78 5.90
CA MET A 23 4.51 -38.98 4.53
C MET A 23 3.27 -38.12 4.26
N THR A 24 3.48 -36.83 4.01
CA THR A 24 2.60 -36.11 3.07
C THR A 24 2.95 -36.58 1.66
N GLN A 25 2.67 -37.84 1.39
CA GLN A 25 2.68 -38.37 0.02
C GLN A 25 1.44 -37.80 -0.66
N GLY A 26 1.58 -36.60 -1.22
CA GLY A 26 0.67 -36.08 -2.23
C GLY A 26 0.69 -37.06 -3.40
N ARG A 27 -0.28 -37.97 -3.45
CA ARG A 27 -0.53 -38.81 -4.62
C ARG A 27 -0.78 -37.85 -5.79
N ASP A 28 0.05 -37.98 -6.83
CA ASP A 28 0.05 -37.23 -8.09
C ASP A 28 0.69 -35.83 -8.08
N SER A 29 1.81 -35.63 -7.39
CA SER A 29 2.76 -34.58 -7.81
C SER A 29 3.70 -35.15 -8.89
N PRO A 30 3.88 -34.48 -10.05
CA PRO A 30 4.90 -34.87 -11.02
C PRO A 30 6.28 -34.98 -10.35
N GLU A 31 7.09 -35.96 -10.77
CA GLU A 31 8.48 -36.06 -10.32
C GLU A 31 9.31 -34.93 -10.97
N ASP A 32 9.33 -33.77 -10.33
CA ASP A 32 10.04 -32.59 -10.80
C ASP A 32 11.45 -32.50 -10.19
N PHE A 33 12.42 -32.13 -11.04
CA PHE A 33 13.79 -31.82 -10.63
C PHE A 33 14.16 -30.43 -11.13
N VAL A 34 14.71 -29.60 -10.26
CA VAL A 34 15.06 -28.21 -10.58
C VAL A 34 16.54 -27.99 -10.31
N ILE A 35 17.27 -27.53 -11.32
CA ILE A 35 18.66 -27.09 -11.19
C ILE A 35 18.70 -25.58 -11.40
N GLN A 36 19.30 -24.85 -10.48
CA GLN A 36 19.47 -23.40 -10.58
C GLN A 36 20.93 -23.02 -10.36
N ALA A 37 21.41 -22.08 -11.16
CA ALA A 37 22.66 -21.37 -10.91
C ALA A 37 22.33 -19.88 -10.72
N LYS A 38 22.78 -19.30 -9.60
CA LYS A 38 22.60 -17.87 -9.31
C LYS A 38 23.95 -17.20 -9.24
N ALA A 39 24.21 -16.23 -10.11
CA ALA A 39 25.43 -15.44 -10.15
C ALA A 39 25.13 -14.04 -9.62
N ASP A 40 25.50 -13.81 -8.36
CA ASP A 40 25.23 -12.57 -7.64
C ASP A 40 26.50 -11.70 -7.61
N CYS A 41 26.32 -10.40 -7.87
CA CYS A 41 27.34 -9.38 -7.69
C CYS A 41 26.89 -8.42 -6.59
N TYR A 42 27.59 -8.42 -5.46
CA TYR A 42 27.32 -7.52 -4.34
C TYR A 42 28.24 -6.30 -4.42
N PHE A 43 27.65 -5.12 -4.45
CA PHE A 43 28.34 -3.84 -4.63
C PHE A 43 28.26 -3.02 -3.33
N THR A 44 29.41 -2.61 -2.80
CA THR A 44 29.49 -1.70 -1.64
C THR A 44 30.28 -0.46 -2.05
N ASN A 45 29.69 0.72 -1.78
CA ASN A 45 30.21 2.02 -2.21
C ASN A 45 30.55 2.06 -3.71
N GLY A 46 29.54 1.87 -4.55
CA GLY A 46 29.71 1.77 -5.99
C GLY A 46 30.48 0.52 -6.39
N THR A 47 31.61 0.68 -7.07
CA THR A 47 32.48 -0.43 -7.43
C THR A 47 33.68 -0.58 -6.49
N GLU A 48 33.81 0.16 -5.38
CA GLU A 48 35.03 0.05 -4.55
C GLU A 48 35.24 -1.39 -4.04
N LYS A 49 34.24 -1.93 -3.34
CA LYS A 49 34.21 -3.32 -2.92
C LYS A 49 33.14 -4.07 -3.71
N VAL A 50 33.56 -5.12 -4.41
CA VAL A 50 32.71 -5.99 -5.23
C VAL A 50 32.97 -7.42 -4.85
N GLN A 51 31.91 -8.14 -4.48
CA GLN A 51 31.95 -9.57 -4.21
C GLN A 51 31.15 -10.30 -5.28
N PHE A 52 31.75 -11.31 -5.89
CA PHE A 52 31.07 -12.19 -6.83
C PHE A 52 30.83 -13.55 -6.19
N VAL A 53 29.58 -13.99 -6.21
CA VAL A 53 29.18 -15.31 -5.68
C VAL A 53 28.38 -16.03 -6.73
N VAL A 54 28.78 -17.24 -7.10
CA VAL A 54 27.94 -18.15 -7.89
C VAL A 54 27.52 -19.33 -7.03
N ARG A 55 26.21 -19.56 -6.96
CA ARG A 55 25.56 -20.60 -6.15
C ARG A 55 24.95 -21.64 -7.08
N PHE A 56 25.21 -22.91 -6.78
CA PHE A 56 24.62 -24.05 -7.47
C PHE A 56 23.61 -24.72 -6.55
N ILE A 57 22.37 -24.79 -7.02
CA ILE A 57 21.22 -25.21 -6.22
C ILE A 57 20.53 -26.36 -6.93
N PHE A 58 20.34 -27.46 -6.21
CA PHE A 58 19.56 -28.60 -6.65
C PHE A 58 18.27 -28.64 -5.82
N ASN A 59 17.13 -28.58 -6.49
CA ASN A 59 15.81 -28.36 -5.92
C ASN A 59 15.78 -27.10 -5.03
N LEU A 60 15.90 -27.27 -3.71
CA LEU A 60 15.90 -26.18 -2.73
C LEU A 60 17.22 -26.12 -1.93
N GLU A 61 18.18 -26.99 -2.25
CA GLU A 61 19.43 -27.14 -1.50
C GLU A 61 20.62 -26.58 -2.32
N GLU A 62 21.27 -25.57 -1.77
CA GLU A 62 22.54 -25.06 -2.32
C GLU A 62 23.64 -26.07 -2.00
N TYR A 63 24.15 -26.77 -3.01
CA TYR A 63 25.09 -27.88 -2.82
C TYR A 63 26.56 -27.45 -2.97
N ALA A 64 26.83 -26.42 -3.78
CA ALA A 64 28.16 -25.87 -3.99
C ALA A 64 28.09 -24.38 -4.32
N ARG A 65 29.19 -23.66 -4.06
CA ARG A 65 29.34 -22.26 -4.48
C ARG A 65 30.78 -21.89 -4.78
N PHE A 66 30.97 -20.85 -5.57
CA PHE A 66 32.20 -20.06 -5.57
C PHE A 66 31.91 -18.70 -4.93
N ASP A 67 32.82 -18.25 -4.07
CA ASP A 67 32.80 -16.94 -3.45
C ASP A 67 34.14 -16.26 -3.72
N SER A 68 34.13 -15.06 -4.31
CA SER A 68 35.36 -14.34 -4.66
C SER A 68 36.22 -14.00 -3.45
N ASP A 69 35.61 -13.82 -2.26
CA ASP A 69 36.36 -13.53 -1.03
C ASP A 69 37.10 -14.77 -0.51
N VAL A 70 36.62 -15.97 -0.87
CA VAL A 70 37.28 -17.25 -0.57
C VAL A 70 38.26 -17.63 -1.70
N GLY A 71 37.91 -17.29 -2.95
CA GLY A 71 38.73 -17.50 -4.13
C GLY A 71 38.70 -18.92 -4.71
N MET A 72 37.81 -19.79 -4.23
CA MET A 72 37.64 -21.17 -4.70
C MET A 72 36.21 -21.68 -4.54
N PHE A 73 35.90 -22.80 -5.20
CA PHE A 73 34.62 -23.49 -5.04
C PHE A 73 34.60 -24.25 -3.72
N VAL A 74 33.49 -24.16 -3.00
CA VAL A 74 33.25 -24.83 -1.71
C VAL A 74 31.98 -25.66 -1.83
N ALA A 75 32.10 -26.94 -1.48
CA ALA A 75 30.95 -27.82 -1.31
C ALA A 75 30.24 -27.47 0.01
N LEU A 76 28.93 -27.23 -0.05
CA LEU A 76 28.09 -26.98 1.12
C LEU A 76 27.43 -28.27 1.62
N THR A 77 27.34 -29.29 0.75
CA THR A 77 26.75 -30.59 1.02
C THR A 77 27.62 -31.69 0.41
N GLU A 78 27.35 -32.96 0.79
CA GLU A 78 28.04 -34.11 0.22
C GLU A 78 27.89 -34.21 -1.30
N LEU A 79 26.74 -33.81 -1.83
CA LEU A 79 26.47 -33.79 -3.27
C LEU A 79 27.44 -32.89 -4.03
N GLY A 80 27.87 -31.78 -3.43
CA GLY A 80 28.75 -30.81 -4.08
C GLY A 80 30.25 -31.10 -4.00
N LYS A 81 30.68 -32.10 -3.21
CA LYS A 81 32.11 -32.42 -3.08
C LYS A 81 32.78 -32.76 -4.42
N PRO A 82 32.22 -33.66 -5.25
CA PRO A 82 32.83 -34.01 -6.53
C PRO A 82 32.99 -32.79 -7.45
N ASP A 83 31.99 -31.91 -7.49
CA ASP A 83 31.99 -30.72 -8.33
C ASP A 83 33.00 -29.68 -7.83
N ALA A 84 33.02 -29.39 -6.54
CA ALA A 84 33.96 -28.44 -5.96
C ALA A 84 35.43 -28.88 -6.18
N GLU A 85 35.73 -30.17 -5.96
CA GLU A 85 37.06 -30.73 -6.24
C GLU A 85 37.42 -30.62 -7.72
N LEU A 86 36.51 -31.01 -8.61
CA LEU A 86 36.73 -30.94 -10.05
C LEU A 86 36.98 -29.50 -10.53
N TRP A 87 36.14 -28.54 -10.13
CA TRP A 87 36.24 -27.15 -10.56
C TRP A 87 37.48 -26.46 -10.00
N ASN A 88 37.89 -26.78 -8.77
CA ASN A 88 39.12 -26.23 -8.19
C ASN A 88 40.39 -26.80 -8.84
N ASN A 89 40.34 -28.03 -9.34
CA ASN A 89 41.45 -28.66 -10.07
C ASN A 89 41.52 -28.22 -11.55
N ARG A 90 40.61 -27.36 -12.00
CA ARG A 90 40.54 -26.83 -13.37
C ARG A 90 40.92 -25.35 -13.40
N PRO A 91 42.18 -25.00 -13.72
CA PRO A 91 42.64 -23.61 -13.69
C PRO A 91 41.83 -22.66 -14.58
N ASP A 92 41.35 -23.17 -15.73
CA ASP A 92 40.50 -22.42 -16.66
C ASP A 92 39.16 -21.99 -16.04
N ILE A 93 38.59 -22.82 -15.17
CA ILE A 93 37.33 -22.54 -14.48
C ILE A 93 37.59 -21.62 -13.29
N LEU A 94 38.55 -21.96 -12.44
CA LEU A 94 38.84 -21.23 -11.21
C LEU A 94 39.26 -19.77 -11.50
N GLU A 95 40.17 -19.56 -12.46
CA GLU A 95 40.64 -18.23 -12.81
C GLU A 95 39.55 -17.39 -13.51
N ARG A 96 38.70 -18.02 -14.33
CA ARG A 96 37.54 -17.33 -14.92
C ARG A 96 36.53 -16.89 -13.84
N SER A 97 36.27 -17.74 -12.84
CA SER A 97 35.40 -17.39 -11.72
C SER A 97 35.95 -16.21 -10.92
N LYS A 98 37.26 -16.21 -10.61
CA LYS A 98 37.92 -15.05 -9.97
C LYS A 98 37.83 -13.79 -10.81
N ALA A 99 38.08 -13.89 -12.12
CA ALA A 99 38.03 -12.77 -13.04
C ALA A 99 36.61 -12.18 -13.22
N SER A 100 35.56 -12.90 -12.83
CA SER A 100 34.17 -12.44 -12.97
C SER A 100 33.86 -11.20 -12.12
N VAL A 101 34.62 -10.94 -11.05
CA VAL A 101 34.52 -9.68 -10.28
C VAL A 101 34.68 -8.46 -11.19
N ASP A 102 35.68 -8.47 -12.06
CA ASP A 102 35.96 -7.32 -12.93
C ASP A 102 35.25 -7.45 -14.28
N ALA A 103 35.37 -8.62 -14.92
CA ALA A 103 34.88 -8.87 -16.27
C ALA A 103 33.35 -8.87 -16.35
N LEU A 104 32.65 -9.29 -15.29
CA LEU A 104 31.20 -9.33 -15.24
C LEU A 104 30.65 -8.24 -14.32
N CYS A 105 30.99 -8.27 -13.02
CA CYS A 105 30.33 -7.41 -12.04
C CYS A 105 30.65 -5.93 -12.25
N ARG A 106 31.93 -5.53 -12.23
CA ARG A 106 32.29 -4.11 -12.44
C ARG A 106 31.93 -3.62 -13.83
N HIS A 107 32.13 -4.45 -14.85
CA HIS A 107 31.75 -4.11 -16.22
C HIS A 107 30.25 -3.80 -16.33
N ASN A 108 29.39 -4.72 -15.86
CA ASN A 108 27.95 -4.53 -15.92
C ASN A 108 27.45 -3.44 -15.00
N TYR A 109 28.06 -3.22 -13.83
CA TYR A 109 27.72 -2.08 -12.97
C TYR A 109 27.92 -0.76 -13.71
N LYS A 110 29.05 -0.57 -14.40
CA LYS A 110 29.33 0.66 -15.15
C LYS A 110 28.32 0.88 -16.28
N LEU A 111 27.92 -0.18 -16.98
CA LEU A 111 26.91 -0.10 -18.04
C LEU A 111 25.51 0.16 -17.46
N GLY A 112 25.18 -0.49 -16.34
CA GLY A 112 23.85 -0.50 -15.73
C GLY A 112 23.54 0.69 -14.83
N ALA A 113 24.56 1.28 -14.20
CA ALA A 113 24.41 2.31 -13.18
C ALA A 113 23.59 3.51 -13.65
N PRO A 114 23.75 4.06 -14.87
CA PRO A 114 22.95 5.20 -15.32
C PRO A 114 21.44 5.00 -15.25
N PHE A 115 20.96 3.78 -15.50
CA PHE A 115 19.52 3.48 -15.58
C PHE A 115 18.98 2.60 -14.44
N THR A 116 19.85 2.10 -13.55
CA THR A 116 19.47 1.37 -12.34
C THR A 116 19.79 2.18 -11.08
N VAL A 117 21.07 2.40 -10.78
CA VAL A 117 21.54 3.13 -9.59
C VAL A 117 21.16 4.61 -9.64
N GLY A 118 21.31 5.24 -10.81
CA GLY A 118 20.96 6.64 -11.04
C GLY A 118 19.47 6.88 -11.26
N ARG A 119 18.66 5.81 -11.36
CA ARG A 119 17.22 5.92 -11.62
C ARG A 119 16.53 6.58 -10.44
N LYS A 120 15.71 7.58 -10.74
CA LYS A 120 14.93 8.34 -9.77
C LYS A 120 13.54 8.58 -10.33
N VAL A 121 12.51 8.18 -9.60
CA VAL A 121 11.10 8.42 -9.93
C VAL A 121 10.46 9.11 -8.73
N GLN A 122 9.70 10.17 -8.98
CA GLN A 122 9.05 10.94 -7.91
C GLN A 122 7.81 10.21 -7.38
N PRO A 123 7.57 10.25 -6.06
CA PRO A 123 6.34 9.72 -5.49
C PRO A 123 5.13 10.58 -5.85
N GLU A 124 4.01 9.91 -6.09
CA GLU A 124 2.69 10.51 -5.98
C GLU A 124 2.21 10.36 -4.53
N VAL A 125 1.68 11.45 -3.96
CA VAL A 125 1.29 11.51 -2.54
C VAL A 125 -0.17 11.93 -2.45
N ALA A 126 -0.97 11.11 -1.77
CA ALA A 126 -2.37 11.41 -1.49
C ALA A 126 -2.67 11.23 0.00
N VAL A 127 -3.39 12.18 0.58
CA VAL A 127 -3.86 12.11 1.96
C VAL A 127 -5.38 12.09 2.00
N TYR A 128 -5.94 11.08 2.66
CA TYR A 128 -7.39 10.91 2.77
C TYR A 128 -7.75 10.10 4.02
N PRO A 129 -8.92 10.32 4.62
CA PRO A 129 -9.37 9.49 5.73
C PRO A 129 -9.85 8.15 5.19
N GLU A 130 -9.70 7.08 5.98
CA GLU A 130 -10.18 5.74 5.61
C GLU A 130 -11.69 5.74 5.35
N ARG A 131 -12.43 6.51 6.16
CA ARG A 131 -13.89 6.69 6.08
C ARG A 131 -14.26 8.13 6.41
N THR A 132 -15.55 8.46 6.29
CA THR A 132 -16.06 9.77 6.71
C THR A 132 -15.68 10.03 8.18
N PRO A 133 -14.93 11.11 8.48
CA PRO A 133 -14.45 11.35 9.84
C PRO A 133 -15.61 11.61 10.81
N SER A 134 -15.56 10.97 11.98
CA SER A 134 -16.45 11.27 13.11
C SER A 134 -15.69 12.08 14.16
N LEU A 135 -16.26 13.22 14.57
CA LEU A 135 -15.70 14.00 15.68
C LEU A 135 -15.83 13.17 16.98
N GLN A 136 -14.86 13.32 17.89
CA GLN A 136 -14.81 12.65 19.20
C GLN A 136 -14.63 11.12 19.18
N HIS A 137 -14.42 10.51 18.01
CA HIS A 137 -14.10 9.08 17.87
C HIS A 137 -12.72 8.90 17.23
N HIS A 138 -12.15 7.70 17.39
CA HIS A 138 -10.93 7.31 16.69
C HIS A 138 -11.21 7.22 15.18
N ASN A 139 -10.33 7.83 14.39
CA ASN A 139 -10.33 7.79 12.93
C ASN A 139 -8.94 7.42 12.43
N LEU A 140 -8.87 6.99 11.18
CA LEU A 140 -7.60 6.66 10.52
C LEU A 140 -7.40 7.60 9.33
N LEU A 141 -6.26 8.29 9.33
CA LEU A 141 -5.82 9.12 8.21
C LEU A 141 -4.71 8.39 7.45
N LEU A 142 -4.87 8.30 6.13
CA LEU A 142 -3.98 7.53 5.26
C LEU A 142 -3.15 8.50 4.43
N CYS A 143 -1.82 8.32 4.46
CA CYS A 143 -0.92 8.90 3.48
C CYS A 143 -0.45 7.81 2.54
N SER A 144 -1.05 7.78 1.34
CA SER A 144 -0.67 6.86 0.27
C SER A 144 0.46 7.48 -0.54
N VAL A 145 1.58 6.75 -0.65
CA VAL A 145 2.77 7.17 -1.39
C VAL A 145 3.10 6.10 -2.42
N THR A 146 2.98 6.42 -3.70
CA THR A 146 3.01 5.45 -4.81
C THR A 146 3.95 5.85 -5.94
N GLY A 147 4.36 4.87 -6.75
CA GLY A 147 5.05 5.10 -8.02
C GLY A 147 6.51 5.55 -7.92
N PHE A 148 7.14 5.47 -6.74
CA PHE A 148 8.48 6.03 -6.53
C PHE A 148 9.60 5.00 -6.68
N TYR A 149 10.82 5.50 -6.92
CA TYR A 149 12.07 4.73 -6.96
C TYR A 149 13.26 5.67 -6.69
N PRO A 150 14.28 5.30 -5.90
CA PRO A 150 14.50 4.01 -5.24
C PRO A 150 13.56 3.77 -4.04
N GLY A 151 13.76 2.67 -3.31
CA GLY A 151 12.93 2.33 -2.15
C GLY A 151 13.18 3.20 -0.92
N ASP A 152 14.33 3.86 -0.84
CA ASP A 152 14.71 4.71 0.29
C ASP A 152 13.83 5.96 0.35
N ILE A 153 12.94 6.01 1.33
CA ILE A 153 11.97 7.09 1.52
C ILE A 153 11.76 7.38 3.01
N LYS A 154 11.55 8.66 3.35
CA LYS A 154 11.20 9.09 4.71
C LYS A 154 9.86 9.79 4.68
N ILE A 155 8.90 9.24 5.42
CA ILE A 155 7.53 9.75 5.53
C ILE A 155 7.26 10.07 6.99
N THR A 156 6.76 11.28 7.25
CA THR A 156 6.52 11.76 8.62
C THR A 156 5.18 12.47 8.70
N TRP A 157 4.42 12.16 9.74
CA TRP A 157 3.19 12.86 10.07
C TRP A 157 3.45 14.07 10.95
N PHE A 158 2.66 15.12 10.73
CA PHE A 158 2.57 16.28 11.60
C PHE A 158 1.10 16.59 11.89
N ARG A 159 0.84 17.09 13.10
CA ARG A 159 -0.42 17.71 13.51
C ARG A 159 -0.13 19.12 13.99
N ASN A 160 -0.76 20.12 13.38
CA ASN A 160 -0.60 21.54 13.73
C ASN A 160 0.88 21.98 13.79
N GLY A 161 1.71 21.44 12.89
CA GLY A 161 3.15 21.72 12.80
C GLY A 161 4.05 20.92 13.76
N GLN A 162 3.49 20.11 14.66
CA GLN A 162 4.25 19.22 15.54
C GLN A 162 4.30 17.80 14.98
N GLN A 163 5.48 17.17 15.03
CA GLN A 163 5.66 15.82 14.49
C GLN A 163 4.89 14.80 15.33
N GLU A 164 4.07 13.99 14.66
CA GLU A 164 3.33 12.89 15.28
C GLU A 164 4.07 11.56 15.11
N ARG A 165 4.10 10.78 16.18
CA ARG A 165 4.70 9.43 16.23
C ARG A 165 3.79 8.40 16.88
N VAL A 166 2.96 8.83 17.82
CA VAL A 166 1.98 7.97 18.50
C VAL A 166 0.85 7.67 17.52
N GLY A 167 0.40 6.41 17.45
CA GLY A 167 -0.66 6.01 16.52
C GLY A 167 -0.23 5.97 15.04
N VAL A 168 1.06 6.16 14.73
CA VAL A 168 1.57 6.05 13.36
C VAL A 168 1.92 4.60 13.04
N MET A 169 1.36 4.09 11.95
CA MET A 169 1.63 2.74 11.43
C MET A 169 2.04 2.82 9.96
N SER A 170 2.83 1.86 9.49
CA SER A 170 3.19 1.75 8.07
C SER A 170 2.98 0.33 7.58
N THR A 171 2.57 0.18 6.32
CA THR A 171 2.55 -1.11 5.62
C THR A 171 3.96 -1.66 5.35
N GLY A 172 5.00 -0.86 5.57
CA GLY A 172 6.33 -1.12 5.04
C GLY A 172 6.41 -0.81 3.54
N LEU A 173 7.58 -1.08 2.96
CA LEU A 173 7.86 -0.87 1.54
C LEU A 173 7.32 -2.05 0.72
N ILE A 174 6.45 -1.77 -0.25
CA ILE A 174 5.87 -2.76 -1.16
C ILE A 174 6.51 -2.60 -2.53
N ARG A 175 7.01 -3.70 -3.11
CA ARG A 175 7.59 -3.73 -4.46
C ARG A 175 6.53 -4.15 -5.47
N ASN A 176 6.30 -3.32 -6.48
CA ASN A 176 5.23 -3.55 -7.47
C ASN A 176 5.60 -4.53 -8.59
N GLY A 177 6.90 -4.76 -8.80
CA GLY A 177 7.40 -5.62 -9.89
C GLY A 177 7.68 -4.88 -11.21
N ASP A 178 7.34 -3.60 -11.29
CA ASP A 178 7.52 -2.72 -12.46
C ASP A 178 8.62 -1.65 -12.25
N TRP A 179 9.56 -1.91 -11.34
CA TRP A 179 10.58 -0.96 -10.88
C TRP A 179 10.04 0.27 -10.14
N THR A 180 8.85 0.19 -9.55
CA THR A 180 8.36 1.17 -8.59
C THR A 180 8.02 0.53 -7.25
N PHE A 181 7.92 1.39 -6.24
CA PHE A 181 7.50 1.05 -4.91
C PHE A 181 6.23 1.81 -4.51
N GLN A 182 5.57 1.28 -3.49
CA GLN A 182 4.51 1.97 -2.79
C GLN A 182 4.60 1.71 -1.29
N THR A 183 4.05 2.60 -0.50
CA THR A 183 3.88 2.43 0.94
C THR A 183 2.72 3.28 1.43
N MET A 184 2.05 2.82 2.48
CA MET A 184 1.00 3.57 3.13
C MET A 184 1.40 3.82 4.59
N VAL A 185 1.32 5.08 5.01
CA VAL A 185 1.55 5.48 6.40
C VAL A 185 0.23 5.99 6.98
N MET A 186 -0.28 5.24 7.94
CA MET A 186 -1.53 5.47 8.63
C MET A 186 -1.27 6.25 9.93
N LEU A 187 -2.18 7.14 10.28
CA LEU A 187 -2.21 7.84 11.57
C LEU A 187 -3.57 7.63 12.23
N GLU A 188 -3.57 6.97 13.38
CA GLU A 188 -4.72 6.94 14.28
C GLU A 188 -4.86 8.31 14.97
N MET A 189 -6.03 8.92 14.84
CA MET A 189 -6.29 10.28 15.34
C MET A 189 -7.73 10.49 15.77
N THR A 190 -7.92 11.39 16.74
CA THR A 190 -9.23 11.91 17.16
C THR A 190 -9.28 13.37 16.74
N PRO A 191 -9.89 13.70 15.59
CA PRO A 191 -9.79 15.03 14.99
C PRO A 191 -10.60 16.07 15.76
N GLU A 192 -10.01 17.24 15.97
CA GLU A 192 -10.70 18.43 16.45
C GLU A 192 -10.94 19.43 15.32
N LEU A 193 -11.98 20.26 15.45
CA LEU A 193 -12.28 21.31 14.48
C LEU A 193 -11.11 22.30 14.42
N GLY A 194 -10.58 22.50 13.21
CA GLY A 194 -9.43 23.37 12.97
C GLY A 194 -8.08 22.65 12.92
N ASP A 195 -8.02 21.36 13.29
CA ASP A 195 -6.80 20.58 13.14
C ASP A 195 -6.34 20.50 11.68
N VAL A 196 -5.03 20.61 11.51
CA VAL A 196 -4.33 20.45 10.23
C VAL A 196 -3.33 19.32 10.38
N TYR A 197 -3.53 18.26 9.61
CA TYR A 197 -2.62 17.13 9.52
C TYR A 197 -1.79 17.26 8.25
N THR A 198 -0.49 16.96 8.33
CA THR A 198 0.40 17.05 7.18
C THR A 198 1.20 15.76 7.04
N CYS A 199 1.15 15.16 5.86
CA CYS A 199 2.08 14.10 5.47
C CYS A 199 3.27 14.74 4.74
N LEU A 200 4.46 14.65 5.34
CA LEU A 200 5.70 15.14 4.78
C LEU A 200 6.51 13.96 4.22
N VAL A 201 6.80 14.00 2.92
CA VAL A 201 7.51 12.96 2.18
C VAL A 201 8.84 13.52 1.69
N ASN A 202 9.94 12.89 2.12
CA ASN A 202 11.29 13.17 1.64
C ASN A 202 11.84 11.93 0.91
N HIS A 203 12.31 12.13 -0.31
CA HIS A 203 12.75 11.06 -1.19
C HIS A 203 13.90 11.56 -2.11
N PRO A 204 14.93 10.75 -2.42
CA PRO A 204 16.10 11.20 -3.19
C PRO A 204 15.84 11.72 -4.62
N SER A 205 14.64 11.52 -5.16
CA SER A 205 14.22 12.09 -6.45
C SER A 205 13.63 13.50 -6.35
N LEU A 206 13.40 14.00 -5.13
CA LEU A 206 12.82 15.31 -4.87
C LEU A 206 13.91 16.33 -4.55
N LEU A 207 13.77 17.55 -5.07
CA LEU A 207 14.62 18.69 -4.69
C LEU A 207 14.22 19.27 -3.34
N SER A 208 12.93 19.23 -3.03
CA SER A 208 12.35 19.65 -1.76
C SER A 208 11.28 18.63 -1.34
N PRO A 209 11.07 18.43 -0.02
CA PRO A 209 10.03 17.52 0.46
C PRO A 209 8.64 17.88 -0.07
N ILE A 210 7.81 16.87 -0.33
CA ILE A 210 6.38 17.06 -0.62
C ILE A 210 5.62 17.12 0.69
N SER A 211 4.80 18.14 0.88
CA SER A 211 3.89 18.27 2.02
C SER A 211 2.44 18.28 1.54
N VAL A 212 1.65 17.28 1.95
CA VAL A 212 0.22 17.23 1.65
C VAL A 212 -0.56 17.46 2.94
N GLU A 213 -1.34 18.53 2.96
CA GLU A 213 -2.19 18.90 4.09
C GLU A 213 -3.59 18.27 3.96
N TRP A 214 -4.11 17.82 5.09
CA TRP A 214 -5.50 17.45 5.26
C TRP A 214 -6.08 18.21 6.44
N ARG A 215 -7.21 18.88 6.21
CA ARG A 215 -7.90 19.71 7.21
C ARG A 215 -9.21 19.05 7.58
N VAL A 216 -9.54 19.09 8.86
CA VAL A 216 -10.85 18.67 9.35
C VAL A 216 -11.89 19.61 8.76
N GLN A 217 -12.61 19.16 7.72
CA GLN A 217 -13.70 19.91 7.13
C GLN A 217 -14.92 19.80 8.05
N SER A 218 -15.57 20.92 8.35
CA SER A 218 -16.90 20.86 8.95
C SER A 218 -17.85 20.18 7.95
N ALA A 219 -18.77 19.34 8.43
CA ALA A 219 -19.84 18.77 7.61
C ALA A 219 -20.72 19.86 6.94
N TYR A 220 -20.54 21.12 7.33
CA TYR A 220 -21.30 22.26 6.87
C TYR A 220 -20.48 23.14 5.93
N SER A 221 -20.59 22.82 4.63
CA SER A 221 -20.05 23.67 3.57
C SER A 221 -20.81 24.99 3.54
N TRP A 222 -20.15 26.08 3.97
CA TRP A 222 -20.69 27.45 3.89
C TRP A 222 -21.25 27.79 2.49
N ARG A 223 -20.63 27.24 1.44
CA ARG A 223 -21.07 27.32 0.03
C ARG A 223 -22.45 26.71 -0.20
N LYS A 224 -22.76 25.57 0.44
CA LYS A 224 -24.08 24.93 0.32
C LYS A 224 -25.16 25.68 1.11
N MET A 225 -24.82 26.23 2.27
CA MET A 225 -25.72 27.08 3.07
C MET A 225 -26.07 28.37 2.34
N LEU A 226 -25.09 29.06 1.73
CA LEU A 226 -25.33 30.27 0.95
C LEU A 226 -26.21 30.03 -0.28
N SER A 227 -26.03 28.91 -0.97
CA SER A 227 -26.91 28.51 -2.07
C SER A 227 -28.35 28.30 -1.58
N GLY A 228 -28.53 27.68 -0.41
CA GLY A 228 -29.85 27.48 0.20
C GLY A 228 -30.51 28.79 0.62
N ILE A 229 -29.76 29.70 1.25
CA ILE A 229 -30.26 31.02 1.67
C ILE A 229 -30.62 31.87 0.46
N ALA A 230 -29.79 31.89 -0.58
CA ALA A 230 -30.08 32.62 -1.81
C ALA A 230 -31.35 32.10 -2.50
N ALA A 231 -31.53 30.78 -2.57
CA ALA A 231 -32.75 30.17 -3.13
C ALA A 231 -34.00 30.50 -2.30
N PHE A 232 -33.89 30.48 -0.97
CA PHE A 232 -35.01 30.82 -0.08
C PHE A 232 -35.41 32.29 -0.20
N LEU A 233 -34.44 33.21 -0.23
CA LEU A 233 -34.69 34.65 -0.42
C LEU A 233 -35.32 34.94 -1.78
N LEU A 234 -34.86 34.29 -2.85
CA LEU A 234 -35.48 34.39 -4.17
C LEU A 234 -36.94 33.90 -4.12
N GLY A 235 -37.22 32.78 -3.45
CA GLY A 235 -38.57 32.26 -3.27
C GLY A 235 -39.51 33.23 -2.54
N LEU A 236 -39.03 33.89 -1.48
CA LEU A 236 -39.82 34.90 -0.75
C LEU A 236 -40.16 36.11 -1.61
N ILE A 237 -39.24 36.57 -2.46
CA ILE A 237 -39.48 37.68 -3.39
C ILE A 237 -40.58 37.29 -4.38
N PHE A 238 -40.54 36.08 -4.96
CA PHE A 238 -41.59 35.61 -5.86
C PHE A 238 -42.96 35.51 -5.18
N LEU A 239 -43.02 35.08 -3.91
CA LEU A 239 -44.27 35.03 -3.13
C LEU A 239 -44.83 36.43 -2.85
N LEU A 240 -43.98 37.39 -2.48
CA LEU A 240 -44.39 38.77 -2.23
C LEU A 240 -44.91 39.44 -3.52
N VAL A 241 -44.21 39.25 -4.64
CA VAL A 241 -44.65 39.76 -5.94
C VAL A 241 -45.99 39.09 -6.34
N GLY A 242 -46.10 37.77 -6.19
CA GLY A 242 -47.33 37.03 -6.49
C GLY A 242 -48.53 37.47 -5.66
N THR A 243 -48.34 37.68 -4.35
CA THR A 243 -49.40 38.17 -3.45
C THR A 243 -49.83 39.60 -3.79
N VAL A 244 -48.90 40.50 -4.10
CA VAL A 244 -49.23 41.87 -4.55
C VAL A 244 -50.03 41.85 -5.86
N ILE A 245 -49.64 41.02 -6.83
CA ILE A 245 -50.38 40.85 -8.09
C ILE A 245 -51.79 40.31 -7.82
N CYS A 246 -51.91 39.29 -6.95
CA CYS A 246 -53.20 38.68 -6.60
C CYS A 246 -54.13 39.67 -5.88
N LEU A 247 -53.60 40.45 -4.94
CA LEU A 247 -54.35 41.50 -4.23
C LEU A 247 -54.79 42.62 -5.19
N ARG A 248 -53.94 43.00 -6.16
CA ARG A 248 -54.34 43.96 -7.21
C ARG A 248 -55.42 43.40 -8.14
N ALA A 249 -55.35 42.11 -8.48
CA ALA A 249 -56.38 41.43 -9.27
C ALA A 249 -57.72 41.33 -8.51
N GLN A 250 -57.69 41.00 -7.22
CA GLN A 250 -58.90 41.03 -6.38
C GLN A 250 -59.49 42.43 -6.27
N LYS A 251 -58.64 43.47 -6.14
CA LYS A 251 -59.11 44.86 -6.11
C LYS A 251 -59.79 45.25 -7.42
N GLY A 252 -59.21 44.89 -8.57
CA GLY A 252 -59.84 45.09 -9.88
C GLY A 252 -61.14 44.29 -10.09
N TYR A 253 -61.23 43.07 -9.56
CA TYR A 253 -62.45 42.26 -9.63
C TYR A 253 -63.59 42.83 -8.76
N VAL A 254 -63.29 43.32 -7.56
CA VAL A 254 -64.26 43.98 -6.67
C VAL A 254 -64.77 45.29 -7.26
N GLU A 255 -63.89 46.08 -7.91
CA GLU A 255 -64.28 47.32 -8.61
C GLU A 255 -65.16 47.03 -9.84
N THR A 256 -64.92 45.91 -10.54
CA THR A 256 -65.73 45.48 -11.69
C THR A 256 -67.09 44.91 -11.26
N GLN A 257 -67.20 44.26 -10.08
CA GLN A 257 -68.47 43.81 -9.50
C GLN A 257 -69.33 44.98 -8.97
N LEU A 258 -68.73 45.99 -8.32
CA LEU A 258 -69.48 47.21 -7.93
C LEU A 258 -70.01 47.99 -9.15
N SER A 259 -69.27 48.01 -10.26
CA SER A 259 -69.75 48.59 -11.53
C SER A 259 -70.82 47.73 -12.23
N GLY A 260 -70.93 46.44 -11.92
CA GLY A 260 -71.95 45.53 -12.47
C GLY A 260 -73.32 45.64 -11.77
N ASP A 261 -73.34 45.93 -10.46
CA ASP A 261 -74.57 46.17 -9.70
C ASP A 261 -75.20 47.55 -9.97
N GLU A 262 -74.46 48.49 -10.54
CA GLU A 262 -75.00 49.80 -10.95
C GLU A 262 -75.66 49.78 -12.35
N VAL A 263 -75.39 48.74 -13.17
CA VAL A 263 -75.97 48.59 -14.52
C VAL A 263 -77.30 47.82 -14.52
N SER A 264 -77.66 47.13 -13.43
CA SER A 264 -78.97 46.42 -13.35
C SER A 264 -80.14 47.32 -12.92
N ARG A 265 -79.94 48.64 -12.76
CA ARG A 265 -81.00 49.59 -12.33
C ARG A 265 -81.54 50.50 -13.45
N ALA A 266 -81.27 50.19 -14.72
CA ALA A 266 -81.74 51.01 -15.84
C ALA A 266 -82.36 50.16 -16.97
N VAL A 267 -83.60 49.71 -16.81
CA VAL A 267 -84.53 49.47 -17.93
C VAL A 267 -85.95 49.87 -17.49
N PRO A 268 -86.60 50.84 -18.17
CA PRO A 268 -88.00 51.21 -17.92
C PRO A 268 -88.98 50.36 -18.73
N SER A 269 -90.18 50.22 -18.17
CA SER A 269 -91.39 49.58 -18.72
C SER A 269 -91.86 50.19 -20.05
N PRO A 270 -92.62 49.42 -20.82
CA PRO A 270 -94.05 49.74 -20.99
C PRO A 270 -94.98 48.64 -20.48
#